data_AF-A0A9Q9JAM0-F1
#
_entry.id   AF-A0A9Q9JAM0-F1
#
_cell.length_a   1.000
_cell.length_b   1.000
_cell.length_c   1.000
_cell.angle_alpha   90.00
_cell.angle_beta   90.00
_cell.angle_gamma   90.00
#
_symmetry.space_group_name_H-M   'P 1'
#
loop_
_entity.id
_entity.type
_entity.pdbx_description
1 polymer ?
#
loop_
_entity_poly.entity_id
_entity_poly.type
_entity_poly.pdbx_seq_one_letter_code
_entity_poly.pdbx_strand_id
1 'polypeptide(L)'
;MKTKKRSSASSNILRYIWGSALATIFLTTILSFWLLSGSWGTWKSAHNNVTQFDIFYRVLQVSNDLAGERAFVNELILSSPEEKESRWQALVAHRDITDRDMQKIPKNLLSPALMGEMMQQLERSRRIADRFRTQVLSDPQSADLAIHDMVVATDFYHKALFERTTEFLLLEPSALGPILRAQALGELRDATGRLGSQVLIPLATHTPIPRANREGLIRGIERINTAWWLLQTQGNEATYLPHFQKTLENTRRDFEHQGIALINQLSAESDSGKPYSVSAEQFAVDYHASLNSFDDLLNTYMNGVKEHYTAAEHRALENFLLRLVVLGLVYTLTIAMIFYIRSRVLRPILRLNELAAALIAGKQLHVQIDDDTAEEVQSLFSSLGTLGEKLREDARISRQYQRQSEEDPLTHLFNRRAFNARADALLSQSSKALPAWLVMLDVDRFKSINDNWGHPMGDEVLVALAKTLSKLSRPEDVVGRLGGEEFAVLFLAASSDEVASYTARIQQEIRKLTLHTTGDITFKITASFGVAKGWQCPLQELMSRADRELYNAKNSGRDRICGLS
;
A
#
# COMPACT_ATOMS: atom_id res chain seq x y z
N MET A 1 1.65 -50.41 -14.66
CA MET A 1 0.95 -49.38 -13.84
C MET A 1 1.14 -48.02 -14.48
N LYS A 2 0.08 -47.42 -15.03
CA LYS A 2 0.11 -46.07 -15.63
C LYS A 2 -0.03 -45.02 -14.53
N THR A 3 0.98 -44.18 -14.36
CA THR A 3 0.99 -43.06 -13.41
C THR A 3 0.15 -41.90 -13.93
N LYS A 4 -0.88 -41.52 -13.16
CA LYS A 4 -1.69 -40.30 -13.36
C LYS A 4 -0.80 -39.07 -13.16
N LYS A 5 -0.53 -38.31 -14.24
CA LYS A 5 -0.08 -36.91 -14.15
C LYS A 5 -1.19 -36.08 -13.50
N ARG A 6 -1.02 -35.68 -12.24
CA ARG A 6 -1.81 -34.61 -11.61
C ARG A 6 -1.40 -33.26 -12.22
N SER A 7 -2.39 -32.44 -12.56
CA SER A 7 -2.21 -31.10 -13.11
C SER A 7 -1.46 -30.19 -12.13
N SER A 8 -0.28 -29.72 -12.53
CA SER A 8 0.57 -28.79 -11.75
C SER A 8 0.35 -27.31 -12.13
N ALA A 9 -0.65 -27.01 -12.98
CA ALA A 9 -0.77 -25.69 -13.59
C ALA A 9 -1.27 -24.57 -12.63
N SER A 10 -2.00 -24.91 -11.57
CA SER A 10 -2.56 -23.90 -10.64
C SER A 10 -1.55 -23.33 -9.63
N SER A 11 -0.37 -23.94 -9.46
CA SER A 11 0.62 -23.53 -8.45
C SER A 11 1.44 -22.30 -8.86
N ASN A 12 1.75 -22.15 -10.15
CA ASN A 12 2.75 -21.18 -10.59
C ASN A 12 2.20 -19.75 -10.62
N ILE A 13 0.96 -19.55 -11.09
CA ILE A 13 0.32 -18.22 -11.14
C ILE A 13 0.19 -17.62 -9.74
N LEU A 14 -0.23 -18.44 -8.77
CA LEU A 14 -0.35 -18.01 -7.37
C LEU A 14 1.01 -17.61 -6.80
N ARG A 15 2.08 -18.35 -7.12
CA ARG A 15 3.46 -18.02 -6.71
C ARG A 15 3.96 -16.71 -7.32
N TYR A 16 3.71 -16.46 -8.61
CA TYR A 16 4.12 -15.21 -9.26
C TYR A 16 3.40 -13.98 -8.67
N ILE A 17 2.12 -14.11 -8.33
CA ILE A 17 1.34 -13.03 -7.72
C ILE A 17 1.80 -12.74 -6.28
N TRP A 18 2.07 -13.78 -5.48
CA TRP A 18 2.65 -13.58 -4.16
C TRP A 18 4.05 -12.98 -4.25
N GLY A 19 4.85 -13.40 -5.23
CA GLY A 19 6.17 -12.84 -5.52
C GLY A 19 6.11 -11.36 -5.90
N SER A 20 5.17 -10.97 -6.78
CA SER A 20 5.01 -9.56 -7.17
C SER A 20 4.49 -8.71 -6.02
N ALA A 21 3.50 -9.19 -5.25
CA ALA A 21 3.00 -8.51 -4.06
C ALA A 21 4.11 -8.29 -3.02
N LEU A 22 4.92 -9.32 -2.74
CA LEU A 22 6.08 -9.22 -1.85
C LEU A 22 7.12 -8.22 -2.38
N ALA A 23 7.40 -8.24 -3.68
CA ALA A 23 8.33 -7.30 -4.30
C ALA A 23 7.83 -5.84 -4.22
N THR A 24 6.53 -5.60 -4.44
CA THR A 24 5.92 -4.26 -4.29
C THR A 24 5.97 -3.78 -2.84
N ILE A 25 5.63 -4.63 -1.88
CA ILE A 25 5.73 -4.30 -0.44
C ILE A 25 7.18 -4.00 -0.06
N PHE A 26 8.14 -4.80 -0.55
CA PHE A 26 9.55 -4.59 -0.27
C PHE A 26 10.07 -3.26 -0.84
N LEU A 27 9.77 -2.96 -2.11
CA LEU A 27 10.18 -1.72 -2.76
C LEU A 27 9.57 -0.49 -2.09
N THR A 28 8.27 -0.55 -1.75
CA THR A 28 7.58 0.51 -1.02
C THR A 28 8.16 0.69 0.38
N THR A 29 8.60 -0.38 1.05
CA THR A 29 9.28 -0.32 2.36
C THR A 29 10.60 0.41 2.28
N ILE A 30 11.44 0.10 1.28
CA ILE A 30 12.72 0.79 1.08
C ILE A 30 12.49 2.29 0.85
N LEU A 31 11.55 2.64 -0.03
CA LEU A 31 11.27 4.02 -0.38
C LEU A 31 10.65 4.79 0.80
N SER A 32 9.78 4.13 1.58
CA SER A 32 9.22 4.65 2.83
C SER A 32 10.32 4.95 3.85
N PHE A 33 11.27 4.01 4.03
CA PHE A 33 12.38 4.18 4.97
C PHE A 33 13.28 5.36 4.57
N TRP A 34 13.59 5.49 3.28
CA TRP A 34 14.40 6.62 2.80
C TRP A 34 13.68 7.96 3.03
N LEU A 35 12.38 8.03 2.75
CA LEU A 35 11.58 9.25 2.89
C LEU A 35 11.35 9.64 4.36
N LEU A 36 11.12 8.65 5.23
CA LEU A 36 10.99 8.83 6.68
C LEU A 36 12.32 9.19 7.32
N SER A 37 13.43 8.56 6.92
CA SER A 37 14.75 8.87 7.49
C SER A 37 15.21 10.29 7.16
N GLY A 38 14.97 10.77 5.94
CA GLY A 38 15.19 12.17 5.58
C GLY A 38 14.33 13.14 6.40
N SER A 39 13.03 12.86 6.53
CA SER A 39 12.10 13.70 7.31
C SER A 39 12.43 13.70 8.81
N TRP A 40 12.81 12.55 9.34
CA TRP A 40 13.27 12.40 10.71
C TRP A 40 14.56 13.18 10.95
N GLY A 41 15.51 13.10 10.01
CA GLY A 41 16.75 13.88 10.05
C GLY A 41 16.48 15.39 10.11
N THR A 42 15.57 15.89 9.27
CA THR A 42 15.18 17.32 9.28
C THR A 42 14.52 17.74 10.59
N TRP A 43 13.60 16.92 11.13
CA TRP A 43 12.97 17.23 12.42
C TRP A 43 13.98 17.18 13.57
N LYS A 44 14.85 16.16 13.59
CA LYS A 44 15.88 16.01 14.62
C LYS A 44 16.87 17.17 14.61
N SER A 45 17.31 17.62 13.43
CA SER A 45 18.15 18.83 13.29
C SER A 45 17.41 20.07 13.79
N ALA A 46 16.13 20.26 13.41
CA ALA A 46 15.34 21.40 13.88
C ALA A 46 15.12 21.40 15.41
N HIS A 47 14.83 20.24 16.00
CA HIS A 47 14.68 20.08 17.45
C HIS A 47 15.99 20.36 18.21
N ASN A 48 17.11 19.84 17.67
CA ASN A 48 18.43 20.16 18.19
C ASN A 48 18.69 21.67 18.12
N ASN A 49 18.41 22.32 17.00
CA ASN A 49 18.59 23.77 16.85
C ASN A 49 17.83 24.55 17.94
N VAL A 50 16.55 24.26 18.17
CA VAL A 50 15.76 24.91 19.25
C VAL A 50 16.44 24.75 20.61
N THR A 51 16.91 23.54 20.93
CA THR A 51 17.59 23.28 22.20
C THR A 51 18.90 24.03 22.32
N GLN A 52 19.73 24.01 21.28
CA GLN A 52 21.03 24.68 21.26
C GLN A 52 20.88 26.20 21.39
N PHE A 53 19.91 26.79 20.70
CA PHE A 53 19.58 28.20 20.79
C PHE A 53 19.07 28.59 22.18
N ASP A 54 18.20 27.78 22.80
CA ASP A 54 17.71 28.06 24.16
C ASP A 54 18.85 28.08 25.19
N ILE A 55 19.84 27.19 25.04
CA ILE A 55 21.05 27.18 25.89
C ILE A 55 21.88 28.45 25.67
N PHE A 56 22.15 28.80 24.41
CA PHE A 56 22.90 29.99 24.06
C PHE A 56 22.20 31.29 24.51
N TYR A 57 20.87 31.32 24.49
CA TYR A 57 20.10 32.46 24.97
C TYR A 57 20.22 32.66 26.48
N ARG A 58 20.13 31.59 27.27
CA ARG A 58 20.31 31.68 28.74
C ARG A 58 21.70 32.23 29.09
N VAL A 59 22.69 31.78 28.34
CA VAL A 59 24.08 32.21 28.39
C VAL A 59 24.22 33.72 28.15
N LEU A 60 23.62 34.21 27.07
CA LEU A 60 23.70 35.61 26.66
C LEU A 60 22.95 36.51 27.63
N GLN A 61 21.81 36.04 28.15
CA GLN A 61 21.02 36.74 29.14
C GLN A 61 21.81 36.97 30.42
N VAL A 62 22.51 35.96 30.95
CA VAL A 62 23.39 36.16 32.12
C VAL A 62 24.51 37.16 31.85
N SER A 63 25.07 37.20 30.63
CA SER A 63 26.03 38.24 30.25
C SER A 63 25.41 39.63 30.30
N ASN A 64 24.14 39.76 29.90
CA ASN A 64 23.38 41.01 29.98
C ASN A 64 23.11 41.40 31.44
N ASP A 65 22.69 40.44 32.26
CA ASP A 65 22.39 40.66 33.68
C ASP A 65 23.62 41.12 34.46
N LEU A 66 24.80 40.52 34.19
CA LEU A 66 26.07 40.95 34.78
C LEU A 66 26.45 42.38 34.38
N ALA A 67 26.20 42.78 33.13
CA ALA A 67 26.41 44.15 32.68
C ALA A 67 25.46 45.13 33.39
N GLY A 68 24.21 44.72 33.66
CA GLY A 68 23.25 45.46 34.48
C GLY A 68 23.68 45.55 35.94
N GLU A 69 24.16 44.46 36.54
CA GLU A 69 24.66 44.45 37.93
C GLU A 69 25.80 45.46 38.11
N ARG A 70 26.71 45.55 37.13
CA ARG A 70 27.78 46.55 37.12
C ARG A 70 27.24 47.99 37.09
N ALA A 71 26.15 48.26 36.36
CA ALA A 71 25.52 49.59 36.36
C ALA A 71 24.95 49.94 37.74
N PHE A 72 24.27 49.01 38.41
CA PHE A 72 23.78 49.21 39.77
C PHE A 72 24.91 49.35 40.80
N VAL A 73 26.04 48.67 40.62
CA VAL A 73 27.24 48.87 41.44
C VAL A 73 27.76 50.30 41.27
N ASN A 74 27.80 50.84 40.05
CA ASN A 74 28.21 52.22 39.80
C ASN A 74 27.29 53.22 40.51
N GLU A 75 25.95 53.04 40.41
CA GLU A 75 24.99 53.87 41.14
C GLU A 75 25.17 53.79 42.65
N LEU A 76 25.37 52.58 43.19
CA LEU A 76 25.61 52.40 44.62
C LEU A 76 26.88 53.12 45.07
N ILE A 77 28.00 52.96 44.37
CA ILE A 77 29.28 53.57 44.74
C ILE A 77 29.15 55.09 44.80
N LEU A 78 28.47 55.68 43.81
CA LEU A 78 28.42 57.14 43.60
C LEU A 78 27.26 57.84 44.31
N SER A 79 26.27 57.10 44.79
CA SER A 79 25.10 57.67 45.46
C SER A 79 25.42 58.44 46.74
N SER A 80 24.55 59.40 47.04
CA SER A 80 24.52 60.15 48.29
C SER A 80 24.15 59.24 49.49
N PRO A 81 24.59 59.57 50.73
CA PRO A 81 24.31 58.76 51.92
C PRO A 81 22.82 58.45 52.12
N GLU A 82 21.93 59.37 51.74
CA GLU A 82 20.49 59.21 51.84
C GLU A 82 19.94 58.18 50.84
N GLU A 83 20.53 58.07 49.65
CA GLU A 83 20.08 57.16 48.58
C GLU A 83 20.72 55.76 48.66
N LYS A 84 21.83 55.60 49.39
CA LYS A 84 22.62 54.35 49.48
C LYS A 84 21.77 53.11 49.76
N GLU A 85 20.83 53.18 50.71
CA GLU A 85 19.98 52.04 51.05
C GLU A 85 19.02 51.68 49.91
N SER A 86 18.48 52.67 49.20
CA SER A 86 17.62 52.44 48.03
C SER A 86 18.41 51.83 46.87
N ARG A 87 19.62 52.36 46.58
CA ARG A 87 20.50 51.81 45.53
C ARG A 87 20.99 50.42 45.88
N TRP A 88 21.26 50.16 47.16
CA TRP A 88 21.61 48.83 47.66
C TRP A 88 20.48 47.83 47.43
N GLN A 89 19.22 48.19 47.73
CA GLN A 89 18.07 47.31 47.49
C GLN A 89 17.87 47.03 46.00
N ALA A 90 18.06 48.03 45.12
CA ALA A 90 18.00 47.84 43.67
C ALA A 90 19.11 46.88 43.18
N LEU A 91 20.34 47.04 43.67
CA LEU A 91 21.45 46.14 43.35
C LEU A 91 21.17 44.70 43.81
N VAL A 92 20.65 44.51 45.02
CA VAL A 92 20.30 43.18 45.54
C VAL A 92 19.18 42.54 44.71
N ALA A 93 18.13 43.30 44.36
CA ALA A 93 17.06 42.82 43.50
C ALA A 93 17.58 42.38 42.12
N HIS A 94 18.54 43.11 41.55
CA HIS A 94 19.17 42.75 40.28
C HIS A 94 20.08 41.52 40.41
N ARG A 95 20.82 41.38 41.51
CA ARG A 95 21.60 40.16 41.81
C ARG A 95 20.73 38.91 41.87
N ASP A 96 19.52 39.01 42.44
CA ASP A 96 18.57 37.89 42.46
C ASP A 96 18.10 37.48 41.06
N ILE A 97 18.11 38.41 40.09
CA ILE A 97 17.85 38.10 38.67
C ILE A 97 19.06 37.37 38.09
N THR A 98 20.26 37.95 38.22
CA THR A 98 21.52 37.35 37.75
C THR A 98 21.70 35.92 38.28
N ASP A 99 21.51 35.70 39.58
CA ASP A 99 21.71 34.40 40.23
C ASP A 99 20.67 33.36 39.77
N ARG A 100 19.42 33.79 39.57
CA ARG A 100 18.36 32.94 39.03
C ARG A 100 18.63 32.54 37.59
N ASP A 101 19.13 33.46 36.77
CA ASP A 101 19.42 33.19 35.37
C ASP A 101 20.69 32.34 35.20
N MET A 102 21.69 32.50 36.09
CA MET A 102 22.83 31.58 36.19
C MET A 102 22.41 30.15 36.52
N GLN A 103 21.44 29.96 37.42
CA GLN A 103 20.94 28.62 37.77
C GLN A 103 20.24 27.92 36.60
N LYS A 104 19.77 28.67 35.59
CA LYS A 104 19.16 28.11 34.38
C LYS A 104 20.19 27.57 33.38
N ILE A 105 21.47 27.91 33.52
CA ILE A 105 22.53 27.42 32.63
C ILE A 105 22.73 25.92 32.86
N PRO A 106 22.71 25.09 31.80
CA PRO A 106 22.94 23.65 31.94
C PRO A 106 24.29 23.35 32.59
N LYS A 107 24.29 22.51 33.64
CA LYS A 107 25.51 22.16 34.42
C LYS A 107 26.61 21.47 33.61
N ASN A 108 26.27 20.94 32.43
CA ASN A 108 27.20 20.27 31.52
C ASN A 108 27.86 21.22 30.51
N LEU A 109 27.48 22.50 30.47
CA LEU A 109 28.03 23.46 29.52
C LEU A 109 29.44 23.95 29.90
N LEU A 110 29.69 24.12 31.21
CA LEU A 110 31.00 24.43 31.79
C LEU A 110 31.48 23.30 32.69
N SER A 111 32.80 23.17 32.86
CA SER A 111 33.31 22.25 33.88
C SER A 111 32.92 22.76 35.28
N PRO A 112 32.64 21.87 36.24
CA PRO A 112 32.31 22.28 37.61
C PRO A 112 33.39 23.17 38.25
N ALA A 113 34.65 22.95 37.89
CA ALA A 113 35.78 23.77 38.35
C ALA A 113 35.70 25.21 37.82
N LEU A 114 35.49 25.37 36.51
CA LEU A 114 35.42 26.70 35.87
C LEU A 114 34.19 27.49 36.34
N MET A 115 33.05 26.81 36.51
CA MET A 115 31.85 27.43 37.10
C MET A 115 32.10 27.87 38.55
N GLY A 116 32.81 27.06 39.34
CA GLY A 116 33.20 27.41 40.71
C GLY A 116 34.13 28.63 40.77
N GLU A 117 35.15 28.70 39.91
CA GLU A 117 36.05 29.86 39.80
C GLU A 117 35.28 31.12 39.40
N MET A 118 34.35 31.01 38.44
CA MET A 118 33.51 32.12 37.98
C MET A 118 32.64 32.67 39.12
N MET A 119 31.96 31.79 39.85
CA MET A 119 31.13 32.18 41.00
C MET A 119 31.97 32.80 42.11
N GLN A 120 33.15 32.24 42.39
CA GLN A 120 34.05 32.77 43.41
C GLN A 120 34.56 34.18 43.05
N GLN A 121 34.91 34.40 41.78
CA GLN A 121 35.33 35.72 41.30
C GLN A 121 34.19 36.74 41.40
N LEU A 122 32.97 36.37 40.99
CA LEU A 122 31.80 37.25 41.12
C LEU A 122 31.47 37.57 42.57
N GLU A 123 31.46 36.57 43.46
CA GLU A 123 31.24 36.79 44.89
C GLU A 123 32.29 37.72 45.50
N ARG A 124 33.55 37.58 45.10
CA ARG A 124 34.62 38.47 45.53
C ARG A 124 34.33 39.90 45.10
N SER A 125 34.01 40.14 43.83
CA SER A 125 33.67 41.47 43.31
C SER A 125 32.44 42.06 44.03
N ARG A 126 31.41 41.24 44.28
CA ARG A 126 30.22 41.63 45.05
C ARG A 126 30.59 42.10 46.46
N ARG A 127 31.38 41.32 47.22
CA ARG A 127 31.82 41.69 48.58
C ARG A 127 32.62 43.00 48.62
N ILE A 128 33.34 43.33 47.55
CA ILE A 128 34.07 44.59 47.44
C ILE A 128 33.08 45.75 47.22
N ALA A 129 32.14 45.59 46.29
CA ALA A 129 31.07 46.57 46.06
C ALA A 129 30.20 46.81 47.30
N ASP A 130 29.92 45.76 48.09
CA ASP A 130 29.07 45.83 49.28
C ASP A 130 29.61 46.76 50.37
N ARG A 131 30.93 47.00 50.39
CA ARG A 131 31.55 47.97 51.32
C ARG A 131 31.04 49.39 51.10
N PHE A 132 30.63 49.70 49.87
CA PHE A 132 30.10 51.01 49.51
C PHE A 132 28.64 51.22 49.94
N ARG A 133 27.98 50.24 50.56
CA ARG A 133 26.66 50.43 51.17
C ARG A 133 26.68 51.51 52.27
N THR A 134 27.73 51.55 53.07
CA THR A 134 27.86 52.50 54.20
C THR A 134 28.99 53.50 54.00
N GLN A 135 29.84 53.32 52.99
CA GLN A 135 30.95 54.22 52.70
C GLN A 135 30.54 55.29 51.69
N VAL A 136 30.85 56.54 52.01
CA VAL A 136 30.85 57.66 51.06
C VAL A 136 32.12 57.57 50.22
N LEU A 137 32.10 58.10 49.00
CA LEU A 137 33.26 58.16 48.11
C LEU A 137 34.36 59.09 48.67
N SER A 138 35.10 58.62 49.67
CA SER A 138 36.23 59.32 50.27
C SER A 138 37.58 58.85 49.71
N ASP A 139 37.64 57.63 49.17
CA ASP A 139 38.81 57.06 48.49
C ASP A 139 38.47 56.68 47.04
N PRO A 140 38.85 57.52 46.06
CA PRO A 140 38.60 57.26 44.65
C PRO A 140 39.30 55.99 44.11
N GLN A 141 40.44 55.59 44.70
CA GLN A 141 41.17 54.40 44.25
C GLN A 141 40.41 53.13 44.62
N SER A 142 39.86 53.06 45.84
CA SER A 142 39.03 51.94 46.27
C SER A 142 37.77 51.79 45.41
N ALA A 143 37.16 52.90 44.97
CA ALA A 143 36.00 52.88 44.08
C ALA A 143 36.36 52.43 42.66
N ASP A 144 37.46 52.94 42.09
CA ASP A 144 37.96 52.51 40.79
C ASP A 144 38.29 51.00 40.78
N LEU A 145 38.92 50.50 41.85
CA LEU A 145 39.20 49.07 42.03
C LEU A 145 37.91 48.23 42.09
N ALA A 146 36.87 48.70 42.78
CA ALA A 146 35.59 47.99 42.87
C ALA A 146 34.88 47.89 41.50
N ILE A 147 34.88 48.98 40.74
CA ILE A 147 34.32 49.02 39.38
C ILE A 147 35.14 48.10 38.46
N HIS A 148 36.47 48.17 38.53
CA HIS A 148 37.37 47.34 37.75
C HIS A 148 37.20 45.85 38.06
N ASP A 149 37.11 45.46 39.32
CA ASP A 149 36.91 44.06 39.73
C ASP A 149 35.56 43.50 39.21
N MET A 150 34.54 44.35 39.08
CA MET A 150 33.27 43.96 38.46
C MET A 150 33.39 43.76 36.94
N VAL A 151 34.18 44.59 36.26
CA VAL A 151 34.52 44.40 34.84
C VAL A 151 35.28 43.09 34.65
N VAL A 152 36.28 42.80 35.49
CA VAL A 152 37.06 41.55 35.43
C VAL A 152 36.18 40.32 35.65
N ALA A 153 35.22 40.36 36.58
CA ALA A 153 34.27 39.27 36.78
C ALA A 153 33.39 39.03 35.53
N THR A 154 32.95 40.11 34.87
CA THR A 154 32.18 40.04 33.62
C THR A 154 33.01 39.48 32.47
N ASP A 155 34.27 39.92 32.33
CA ASP A 155 35.19 39.43 31.29
C ASP A 155 35.53 37.96 31.47
N PHE A 156 35.67 37.50 32.73
CA PHE A 156 35.88 36.09 33.04
C PHE A 156 34.68 35.24 32.59
N TYR A 157 33.45 35.69 32.89
CA TYR A 157 32.23 35.04 32.40
C TYR A 157 32.23 34.98 30.86
N HIS A 158 32.46 36.13 30.21
CA HIS A 158 32.45 36.22 28.76
C HIS A 158 33.47 35.23 28.16
N LYS A 159 34.73 35.25 28.60
CA LYS A 159 35.78 34.37 28.09
C LYS A 159 35.50 32.88 28.32
N ALA A 160 35.17 32.50 29.56
CA ALA A 160 34.92 31.11 29.95
C ALA A 160 33.82 30.45 29.13
N LEU A 161 32.84 31.26 28.74
CA LEU A 161 31.62 30.80 28.14
C LEU A 161 31.63 30.95 26.61
N PHE A 162 32.34 31.93 26.06
CA PHE A 162 32.52 32.11 24.61
C PHE A 162 33.37 31.00 23.96
N GLU A 163 34.46 30.60 24.62
CA GLU A 163 35.33 29.52 24.12
C GLU A 163 34.54 28.20 23.96
N ARG A 164 33.63 27.91 24.90
CA ARG A 164 32.73 26.74 24.85
C ARG A 164 31.58 26.89 23.85
N THR A 165 31.06 28.09 23.69
CA THR A 165 30.02 28.38 22.68
C THR A 165 30.55 28.16 21.26
N THR A 166 31.84 28.40 21.04
CA THR A 166 32.53 28.18 19.75
C THR A 166 32.66 26.69 19.40
N GLU A 167 32.88 25.80 20.39
CA GLU A 167 32.83 24.34 20.19
C GLU A 167 31.41 23.85 19.84
N PHE A 168 30.39 24.50 20.39
CA PHE A 168 28.97 24.22 20.15
C PHE A 168 28.52 24.63 18.73
N LEU A 169 29.17 25.67 18.17
CA LEU A 169 28.85 26.32 16.89
C LEU A 169 29.29 25.55 15.63
N LEU A 170 30.20 24.59 15.76
CA LEU A 170 30.70 23.79 14.64
C LEU A 170 29.73 22.69 14.17
N LEU A 171 28.59 22.51 14.85
CA LEU A 171 27.67 21.40 14.60
C LEU A 171 26.59 21.68 13.54
N GLU A 172 26.22 22.95 13.29
CA GLU A 172 25.12 23.32 12.37
C GLU A 172 25.40 24.68 11.65
N PRO A 173 25.78 24.67 10.35
CA PRO A 173 26.12 25.89 9.60
C PRO A 173 24.98 26.92 9.48
N SER A 174 23.72 26.46 9.60
CA SER A 174 22.53 27.31 9.45
C SER A 174 22.27 28.23 10.64
N ALA A 175 22.84 27.92 11.81
CA ALA A 175 22.68 28.66 13.06
C ALA A 175 23.77 29.73 13.29
N LEU A 176 24.85 29.70 12.49
CA LEU A 176 26.03 30.55 12.69
C LEU A 176 25.70 32.05 12.60
N GLY A 177 24.90 32.45 11.60
CA GLY A 177 24.53 33.85 11.40
C GLY A 177 23.80 34.46 12.62
N PRO A 178 22.71 33.84 13.08
CA PRO A 178 21.98 34.36 14.23
C PRO A 178 22.81 34.41 15.52
N ILE A 179 23.68 33.44 15.72
CA ILE A 179 24.54 33.38 16.92
C ILE A 179 25.59 34.50 16.90
N LEU A 180 26.26 34.73 15.76
CA LEU A 180 27.23 35.84 15.62
C LEU A 180 26.59 37.22 15.87
N ARG A 181 25.31 37.40 15.51
CA ARG A 181 24.59 38.64 15.82
C ARG A 181 24.23 38.77 17.28
N ALA A 182 23.70 37.72 17.88
CA ALA A 182 23.41 37.71 19.30
C ALA A 182 24.69 37.95 20.14
N GLN A 183 25.84 37.44 19.69
CA GLN A 183 27.15 37.83 20.23
C GLN A 183 27.41 39.33 20.06
N ALA A 184 27.29 39.86 18.84
CA ALA A 184 27.53 41.27 18.58
C ALA A 184 26.61 42.19 19.41
N LEU A 185 25.37 41.76 19.68
CA LEU A 185 24.44 42.44 20.60
C LEU A 185 24.96 42.44 22.05
N GLY A 186 25.40 41.29 22.54
CA GLY A 186 25.99 41.19 23.89
C GLY A 186 27.27 42.02 24.05
N GLU A 187 28.16 41.95 23.06
CA GLU A 187 29.38 42.76 23.03
C GLU A 187 29.09 44.26 22.96
N LEU A 188 28.08 44.65 22.19
CA LEU A 188 27.64 46.03 22.08
C LEU A 188 27.10 46.54 23.43
N ARG A 189 26.23 45.78 24.09
CA ARG A 189 25.71 46.13 25.43
C ARG A 189 26.82 46.29 26.46
N ASP A 190 27.78 45.38 26.44
CA ASP A 190 28.88 45.40 27.39
C ASP A 190 29.88 46.54 27.09
N ALA A 191 30.18 46.81 25.81
CA ALA A 191 31.01 47.94 25.39
C ALA A 191 30.39 49.30 25.76
N THR A 192 29.08 49.47 25.57
CA THR A 192 28.36 50.70 25.96
C THR A 192 28.35 50.90 27.48
N GLY A 193 28.18 49.83 28.27
CA GLY A 193 28.30 49.91 29.73
C GLY A 193 29.71 50.28 30.23
N ARG A 194 30.77 49.73 29.61
CA ARG A 194 32.16 50.07 29.94
C ARG A 194 32.52 51.50 29.57
N LEU A 195 31.93 52.06 28.51
CA LEU A 195 32.19 53.43 28.08
C LEU A 195 31.84 54.44 29.17
N GLY A 196 30.66 54.30 29.80
CA GLY A 196 30.24 55.17 30.91
C GLY A 196 31.17 55.09 32.13
N SER A 197 31.71 53.90 32.40
CA SER A 197 32.61 53.69 33.55
C SER A 197 33.92 54.50 33.45
N GLN A 198 34.33 54.92 32.25
CA GLN A 198 35.56 55.70 32.04
C GLN A 198 35.51 57.12 32.63
N VAL A 199 34.30 57.67 32.84
CA VAL A 199 34.14 59.07 33.31
C VAL A 199 33.67 59.17 34.76
N LEU A 200 33.23 58.07 35.37
CA LEU A 200 32.59 58.08 36.69
C LEU A 200 33.49 58.62 37.80
N ILE A 201 34.69 58.06 37.95
CA ILE A 201 35.61 58.47 39.02
C ILE A 201 36.10 59.91 38.81
N PRO A 202 36.60 60.33 37.62
CA PRO A 202 36.99 61.71 37.38
C PRO A 202 35.86 62.73 37.64
N LEU A 203 34.63 62.37 37.28
CA LEU A 203 33.44 63.19 37.52
C LEU A 203 33.16 63.34 39.02
N ALA A 204 33.25 62.24 39.77
CA ALA A 204 32.99 62.23 41.21
C ALA A 204 34.08 62.93 42.03
N THR A 205 35.32 62.93 41.56
CA THR A 205 36.44 63.62 42.19
C THR A 205 36.66 65.04 41.68
N HIS A 206 35.83 65.51 40.73
CA HIS A 206 36.00 66.80 40.04
C HIS A 206 37.40 67.00 39.45
N THR A 207 38.01 65.92 38.95
CA THR A 207 39.32 65.95 38.30
C THR A 207 39.18 65.81 36.78
N PRO A 208 40.05 66.43 35.96
CA PRO A 208 40.04 66.21 34.52
C PRO A 208 40.15 64.72 34.17
N ILE A 209 39.44 64.29 33.12
CA ILE A 209 39.46 62.90 32.63
C ILE A 209 40.91 62.54 32.24
N PRO A 210 41.53 61.53 32.87
CA PRO A 210 42.89 61.12 32.58
C PRO A 210 43.07 60.66 31.14
N ARG A 211 44.30 60.78 30.61
CA ARG A 211 44.62 60.35 29.23
C ARG A 211 44.25 58.89 28.97
N ALA A 212 44.50 57.99 29.92
CA ALA A 212 44.16 56.57 29.78
C ALA A 212 42.65 56.37 29.57
N ASN A 213 41.82 57.08 30.34
CA ASN A 213 40.36 57.02 30.24
C ASN A 213 39.87 57.62 28.92
N ARG A 214 40.48 58.72 28.43
CA ARG A 214 40.17 59.30 27.11
C ARG A 214 40.47 58.33 25.97
N GLU A 215 41.62 57.67 26.01
CA GLU A 215 41.95 56.64 25.03
C GLU A 215 40.97 55.45 25.13
N GLY A 216 40.51 55.12 26.34
CA GLY A 216 39.44 54.17 26.59
C GLY A 216 38.11 54.58 25.95
N LEU A 217 37.71 55.85 26.07
CA LEU A 217 36.51 56.41 25.45
C LEU A 217 36.58 56.32 23.92
N ILE A 218 37.69 56.76 23.30
CA ILE A 218 37.86 56.70 21.85
C ILE A 218 37.76 55.26 21.35
N ARG A 219 38.53 54.34 21.95
CA ARG A 219 38.49 52.91 21.56
C ARG A 219 37.11 52.29 21.79
N GLY A 220 36.43 52.67 22.87
CA GLY A 220 35.08 52.22 23.19
C GLY A 220 34.08 52.64 22.12
N ILE A 221 34.10 53.91 21.71
CA ILE A 221 33.23 54.45 20.65
C ILE A 221 33.49 53.74 19.31
N GLU A 222 34.75 53.55 18.92
CA GLU A 222 35.09 52.83 17.67
C GLU A 222 34.60 51.37 17.69
N ARG A 223 34.72 50.68 18.83
CA ARG A 223 34.20 49.32 19.00
C ARG A 223 32.67 49.29 18.90
N ILE A 224 31.99 50.25 19.52
CA ILE A 224 30.51 50.40 19.44
C ILE A 224 30.07 50.64 17.99
N ASN A 225 30.75 51.53 17.26
CA ASN A 225 30.46 51.80 15.84
C ASN A 225 30.64 50.56 14.96
N THR A 226 31.70 49.78 15.22
CA THR A 226 31.95 48.51 14.52
C THR A 226 30.84 47.50 14.81
N ALA A 227 30.40 47.39 16.07
CA ALA A 227 29.31 46.49 16.45
C ALA A 227 27.97 46.90 15.82
N TRP A 228 27.64 48.20 15.77
CA TRP A 228 26.47 48.70 15.05
C TRP A 228 26.50 48.32 13.58
N TRP A 229 27.65 48.47 12.92
CA TRP A 229 27.82 48.09 11.52
C TRP A 229 27.60 46.60 11.29
N LEU A 230 28.17 45.74 12.14
CA LEU A 230 27.97 44.28 12.06
C LEU A 230 26.47 43.92 12.18
N LEU A 231 25.74 44.58 13.08
CA LEU A 231 24.32 44.33 13.29
C LEU A 231 23.42 44.80 12.14
N GLN A 232 23.88 45.75 11.31
CA GLN A 232 23.15 46.22 10.13
C GLN A 232 23.20 45.24 8.94
N THR A 233 24.15 44.30 8.92
CA THR A 233 24.38 43.43 7.75
C THR A 233 23.31 42.35 7.56
N GLN A 234 22.19 42.64 6.90
CA GLN A 234 21.08 41.68 6.80
C GLN A 234 21.37 40.45 5.92
N GLY A 235 21.16 39.25 6.48
CA GLY A 235 21.02 37.99 5.75
C GLY A 235 19.54 37.60 5.58
N ASN A 236 19.24 36.30 5.52
CA ASN A 236 17.86 35.79 5.41
C ASN A 236 16.95 36.15 6.61
N GLU A 237 17.52 36.69 7.68
CA GLU A 237 16.86 37.00 8.96
C GLU A 237 15.85 38.13 8.87
N ALA A 238 16.00 39.03 7.89
CA ALA A 238 15.02 40.08 7.62
C ALA A 238 13.61 39.50 7.39
N THR A 239 13.52 38.26 6.90
CA THR A 239 12.25 37.56 6.65
C THR A 239 11.52 37.18 7.94
N TYR A 240 12.24 36.91 9.03
CA TYR A 240 11.66 36.43 10.29
C TYR A 240 11.90 37.36 11.48
N LEU A 241 12.62 38.48 11.28
CA LEU A 241 12.83 39.54 12.26
C LEU A 241 12.37 40.92 11.72
N PRO A 242 11.09 41.09 11.37
CA PRO A 242 10.61 42.28 10.66
C PRO A 242 10.75 43.58 11.47
N HIS A 243 10.72 43.50 12.80
CA HIS A 243 10.82 44.67 13.68
C HIS A 243 12.24 44.97 14.15
N PHE A 244 13.18 44.02 14.00
CA PHE A 244 14.51 44.14 14.58
C PHE A 244 15.29 45.34 14.04
N GLN A 245 15.27 45.58 12.73
CA GLN A 245 15.98 46.72 12.14
C GLN A 245 15.46 48.06 12.67
N LYS A 246 14.14 48.21 12.80
CA LYS A 246 13.53 49.42 13.34
C LYS A 246 13.92 49.62 14.81
N THR A 247 13.88 48.54 15.60
CA THR A 247 14.33 48.58 17.01
C THR A 247 15.82 48.91 17.11
N LEU A 248 16.66 48.36 16.22
CA LEU A 248 18.10 48.63 16.15
C LEU A 248 18.37 50.12 15.88
N GLU A 249 17.71 50.70 14.88
CA GLU A 249 17.86 52.11 14.51
C GLU A 249 17.36 53.05 15.61
N ASN A 250 16.25 52.71 16.28
CA ASN A 250 15.73 53.49 17.39
C ASN A 250 16.69 53.43 18.60
N THR A 251 17.13 52.23 18.99
CA THR A 251 18.08 52.01 20.09
C THR A 251 19.37 52.80 19.86
N ARG A 252 19.92 52.73 18.64
CA ARG A 252 21.11 53.49 18.24
C ARG A 252 20.88 54.99 18.38
N ARG A 253 19.77 55.50 17.83
CA ARG A 253 19.42 56.93 17.90
C ARG A 253 19.28 57.40 19.34
N ASP A 254 18.58 56.64 20.17
CA ASP A 254 18.36 56.97 21.58
C ASP A 254 19.70 57.01 22.35
N PHE A 255 20.57 56.02 22.13
CA PHE A 255 21.89 55.97 22.75
C PHE A 255 22.83 57.10 22.26
N GLU A 256 22.79 57.45 20.97
CA GLU A 256 23.56 58.57 20.42
C GLU A 256 23.11 59.91 21.04
N HIS A 257 21.81 60.13 21.19
CA HIS A 257 21.27 61.38 21.74
C HIS A 257 21.34 61.50 23.26
N GLN A 258 21.32 60.38 23.98
CA GLN A 258 21.33 60.38 25.45
C GLN A 258 22.71 60.01 25.97
N GLY A 259 23.22 58.81 25.68
CA GLY A 259 24.48 58.30 26.23
C GLY A 259 25.73 58.99 25.66
N ILE A 260 25.91 58.97 24.33
CA ILE A 260 27.09 59.56 23.69
C ILE A 260 27.12 61.09 23.85
N ALA A 261 25.97 61.75 23.79
CA ALA A 261 25.87 63.17 24.03
C ALA A 261 26.38 63.57 25.42
N LEU A 262 26.00 62.83 26.47
CA LEU A 262 26.49 63.05 27.84
C LEU A 262 28.02 62.88 27.92
N ILE A 263 28.57 61.82 27.33
CA ILE A 263 30.03 61.58 27.31
C ILE A 263 30.78 62.70 26.59
N ASN A 264 30.28 63.14 25.45
CA ASN A 264 30.91 64.21 24.66
C ASN A 264 30.87 65.55 25.40
N GLN A 265 29.74 65.86 26.06
CA GLN A 265 29.60 67.05 26.89
C GLN A 265 30.62 67.05 28.03
N LEU A 266 30.70 65.97 28.80
CA LEU A 266 31.65 65.83 29.91
C LEU A 266 33.11 65.86 29.43
N SER A 267 33.39 65.28 28.26
CA SER A 267 34.73 65.32 27.67
C SER A 267 35.13 66.75 27.30
N ALA A 268 34.22 67.52 26.69
CA ALA A 268 34.46 68.92 26.35
C ALA A 268 34.61 69.82 27.59
N GLU A 269 33.84 69.57 28.65
CA GLU A 269 33.99 70.26 29.94
C GLU A 269 35.34 69.95 30.58
N SER A 270 35.76 68.68 30.57
CA SER A 270 37.08 68.27 31.02
C SER A 270 38.22 68.91 30.22
N ASP A 271 38.08 69.02 28.90
CA ASP A 271 39.09 69.61 28.01
C ASP A 271 39.24 71.11 28.21
N SER A 272 38.13 71.78 28.47
CA SER A 272 38.10 73.22 28.72
C SER A 272 38.38 73.61 30.18
N GLY A 273 38.60 72.62 31.06
CA GLY A 273 38.82 72.84 32.50
C GLY A 273 37.61 73.44 33.21
N LYS A 274 36.41 73.30 32.64
CA LYS A 274 35.16 73.78 33.24
C LYS A 274 34.68 72.79 34.31
N PRO A 275 33.99 73.27 35.35
CA PRO A 275 33.25 72.38 36.24
C PRO A 275 32.25 71.54 35.45
N TYR A 276 32.13 70.27 35.83
CA TYR A 276 31.16 69.37 35.20
C TYR A 276 29.73 69.85 35.46
N SER A 277 28.90 69.79 34.42
CA SER A 277 27.50 70.25 34.45
C SER A 277 26.55 69.33 35.20
N VAL A 278 26.93 68.06 35.38
CA VAL A 278 26.16 67.03 36.09
C VAL A 278 27.00 66.39 37.19
N SER A 279 26.36 65.92 38.26
CA SER A 279 27.03 65.14 39.30
C SER A 279 27.30 63.71 38.82
N ALA A 280 28.25 63.02 39.48
CA ALA A 280 28.54 61.62 39.17
C ALA A 280 27.35 60.68 39.44
N GLU A 281 26.57 60.98 40.49
CA GLU A 281 25.32 60.27 40.82
C GLU A 281 24.28 60.45 39.71
N GLN A 282 24.01 61.69 39.30
CA GLN A 282 23.04 61.98 38.24
C GLN A 282 23.48 61.38 36.90
N PHE A 283 24.77 61.49 36.56
CA PHE A 283 25.31 60.87 35.37
C PHE A 283 25.17 59.34 35.40
N ALA A 284 25.44 58.67 36.53
CA ALA A 284 25.31 57.22 36.61
C ALA A 284 23.88 56.76 36.32
N VAL A 285 22.88 57.47 36.87
CA VAL A 285 21.46 57.19 36.66
C VAL A 285 21.04 57.49 35.21
N ASP A 286 21.37 58.67 34.68
CA ASP A 286 20.98 59.07 33.33
C ASP A 286 21.66 58.22 32.25
N TYR A 287 22.94 57.90 32.46
CA TYR A 287 23.70 57.04 31.56
C TYR A 287 23.16 55.61 31.61
N HIS A 288 22.84 55.06 32.78
CA HIS A 288 22.21 53.75 32.88
C HIS A 288 20.85 53.74 32.17
N ALA A 289 20.02 54.77 32.36
CA ALA A 289 18.73 54.89 31.68
C ALA A 289 18.86 54.91 30.14
N SER A 290 19.93 55.51 29.60
CA SER A 290 20.22 55.49 28.16
C SER A 290 20.52 54.09 27.60
N LEU A 291 20.78 53.12 28.47
CA LEU A 291 21.08 51.73 28.09
C LEU A 291 19.85 50.80 28.15
N ASN A 292 18.70 51.27 28.66
CA ASN A 292 17.49 50.44 28.82
C ASN A 292 16.95 49.91 27.47
N SER A 293 17.08 50.68 26.39
CA SER A 293 16.62 50.27 25.05
C SER A 293 17.43 49.09 24.48
N PHE A 294 18.62 48.81 25.00
CA PHE A 294 19.40 47.65 24.58
C PHE A 294 18.79 46.33 25.08
N ASP A 295 18.13 46.33 26.24
CA ASP A 295 17.43 45.15 26.75
C ASP A 295 16.24 44.84 25.83
N ASP A 296 15.49 45.85 25.40
CA ASP A 296 14.40 45.70 24.42
C ASP A 296 14.91 45.20 23.06
N LEU A 297 16.06 45.70 22.60
CA LEU A 297 16.70 45.26 21.36
C LEU A 297 17.11 43.78 21.44
N LEU A 298 17.77 43.39 22.53
CA LEU A 298 18.19 42.02 22.78
C LEU A 298 16.97 41.08 22.87
N ASN A 299 15.95 41.45 23.64
CA ASN A 299 14.71 40.68 23.77
C ASN A 299 13.97 40.54 22.45
N THR A 300 13.88 41.61 21.65
CA THR A 300 13.26 41.57 20.31
C THR A 300 13.98 40.57 19.41
N TYR A 301 15.32 40.57 19.44
CA TYR A 301 16.12 39.63 18.66
C TYR A 301 15.93 38.18 19.14
N MET A 302 16.10 37.94 20.44
CA MET A 302 16.02 36.61 21.04
C MET A 302 14.64 35.97 20.83
N ASN A 303 13.56 36.73 21.05
CA ASN A 303 12.20 36.24 20.87
C ASN A 303 11.92 35.89 19.41
N GLY A 304 12.28 36.77 18.47
CA GLY A 304 12.02 36.52 17.06
C GLY A 304 12.81 35.33 16.49
N VAL A 305 14.07 35.15 16.90
CA VAL A 305 14.85 33.97 16.49
C VAL A 305 14.30 32.70 17.14
N LYS A 306 13.93 32.74 18.42
CA LYS A 306 13.28 31.61 19.11
C LYS A 306 11.97 31.21 18.42
N GLU A 307 11.10 32.16 18.09
CA GLU A 307 9.87 31.92 17.34
C GLU A 307 10.15 31.30 15.96
N HIS A 308 11.19 31.76 15.25
CA HIS A 308 11.56 31.19 13.96
C HIS A 308 11.95 29.71 14.05
N TYR A 309 12.83 29.34 14.98
CA TYR A 309 13.30 27.96 15.10
C TYR A 309 12.25 27.02 15.69
N THR A 310 11.43 27.47 16.64
CA THR A 310 10.28 26.70 17.14
C THR A 310 9.24 26.46 16.06
N ALA A 311 8.94 27.46 15.23
CA ALA A 311 8.07 27.30 14.06
C ALA A 311 8.68 26.38 12.99
N ALA A 312 10.00 26.38 12.81
CA ALA A 312 10.69 25.43 11.92
C ALA A 312 10.60 23.99 12.45
N GLU A 313 10.74 23.78 13.76
CA GLU A 313 10.56 22.49 14.41
C GLU A 313 9.12 21.97 14.23
N HIS A 314 8.11 22.80 14.52
CA HIS A 314 6.71 22.44 14.34
C HIS A 314 6.39 22.06 12.89
N ARG A 315 6.83 22.86 11.91
CA ARG A 315 6.66 22.52 10.49
C ARG A 315 7.38 21.23 10.10
N ALA A 316 8.56 20.97 10.64
CA ALA A 316 9.28 19.72 10.38
C ALA A 316 8.55 18.51 10.99
N LEU A 317 7.96 18.67 12.18
CA LEU A 317 7.15 17.65 12.85
C LEU A 317 5.86 17.37 12.08
N GLU A 318 5.12 18.42 11.68
CA GLU A 318 3.91 18.29 10.86
C GLU A 318 4.19 17.56 9.55
N ASN A 319 5.27 17.95 8.85
CA ASN A 319 5.69 17.27 7.62
C ASN A 319 6.06 15.80 7.86
N PHE A 320 6.72 15.50 8.99
CA PHE A 320 7.04 14.13 9.37
C PHE A 320 5.78 13.29 9.64
N LEU A 321 4.84 13.82 10.42
CA LEU A 321 3.56 13.16 10.72
C LEU A 321 2.70 12.99 9.46
N LEU A 322 2.62 14.00 8.60
CA LEU A 322 1.91 13.93 7.33
C LEU A 322 2.47 12.82 6.44
N ARG A 323 3.80 12.71 6.31
CA ARG A 323 4.46 11.64 5.55
C ARG A 323 4.15 10.27 6.15
N LEU A 324 4.11 10.15 7.48
CA LEU A 324 3.74 8.91 8.17
C LEU A 324 2.30 8.50 7.87
N VAL A 325 1.35 9.44 7.92
CA VAL A 325 -0.07 9.21 7.58
C VAL A 325 -0.25 8.82 6.12
N VAL A 326 0.38 9.56 5.19
CA VAL A 326 0.31 9.26 3.74
C VAL A 326 0.88 7.89 3.43
N LEU A 327 2.03 7.53 4.02
CA LEU A 327 2.60 6.19 3.88
C LEU A 327 1.67 5.12 4.44
N GLY A 328 1.11 5.35 5.63
CA GLY A 328 0.10 4.46 6.22
C GLY A 328 -1.09 4.22 5.28
N LEU A 329 -1.63 5.28 4.67
CA LEU A 329 -2.70 5.18 3.68
C LEU A 329 -2.28 4.34 2.47
N VAL A 330 -1.09 4.58 1.91
CA VAL A 330 -0.55 3.79 0.79
C VAL A 330 -0.42 2.30 1.14
N TYR A 331 0.04 1.96 2.35
CA TYR A 331 0.07 0.56 2.81
C TYR A 331 -1.33 -0.04 2.95
N THR A 332 -2.27 0.68 3.55
CA THR A 332 -3.65 0.18 3.69
C THR A 332 -4.31 -0.05 2.34
N LEU A 333 -4.12 0.87 1.38
CA LEU A 333 -4.66 0.74 0.02
C LEU A 333 -4.00 -0.41 -0.75
N THR A 334 -2.69 -0.60 -0.65
CA THR A 334 -2.01 -1.72 -1.32
C THR A 334 -2.44 -3.08 -0.76
N ILE A 335 -2.58 -3.20 0.57
CA ILE A 335 -3.10 -4.42 1.20
C ILE A 335 -4.56 -4.68 0.80
N ALA A 336 -5.41 -3.64 0.83
CA ALA A 336 -6.81 -3.73 0.41
C ALA A 336 -6.93 -4.17 -1.05
N MET A 337 -6.10 -3.61 -1.94
CA MET A 337 -6.05 -3.97 -3.36
C MET A 337 -5.62 -5.43 -3.58
N ILE A 338 -4.61 -5.91 -2.83
CA ILE A 338 -4.20 -7.32 -2.87
C ILE A 338 -5.36 -8.23 -2.44
N PHE A 339 -6.09 -7.87 -1.38
CA PHE A 339 -7.24 -8.64 -0.91
C PHE A 339 -8.40 -8.62 -1.92
N TYR A 340 -8.65 -7.47 -2.54
CA TYR A 340 -9.65 -7.30 -3.60
C TYR A 340 -9.34 -8.19 -4.80
N ILE A 341 -8.13 -8.12 -5.37
CA ILE A 341 -7.72 -8.93 -6.51
C ILE A 341 -7.81 -10.43 -6.18
N ARG A 342 -7.38 -10.84 -4.99
CA ARG A 342 -7.44 -12.24 -4.55
C ARG A 342 -8.87 -12.77 -4.47
N SER A 343 -9.78 -11.99 -3.89
CA SER A 343 -11.16 -12.41 -3.62
C SER A 343 -12.05 -12.32 -4.85
N ARG A 344 -12.01 -11.19 -5.57
CA ARG A 344 -12.93 -10.87 -6.68
C ARG A 344 -12.45 -11.38 -8.05
N VAL A 345 -11.15 -11.58 -8.25
CA VAL A 345 -10.60 -11.97 -9.56
C VAL A 345 -9.99 -13.36 -9.52
N LEU A 346 -9.02 -13.60 -8.64
CA LEU A 346 -8.18 -14.79 -8.73
C LEU A 346 -8.90 -16.09 -8.32
N ARG A 347 -9.66 -16.06 -7.21
CA ARG A 347 -10.46 -17.21 -6.75
C ARG A 347 -11.52 -17.64 -7.77
N PRO A 348 -12.33 -16.72 -8.34
CA PRO A 348 -13.29 -17.06 -9.38
C PRO A 348 -12.69 -17.69 -10.64
N ILE A 349 -11.56 -17.15 -11.13
CA ILE A 349 -10.87 -17.72 -12.31
C ILE A 349 -10.40 -19.15 -12.05
N LEU A 350 -9.91 -19.45 -10.84
CA LEU A 350 -9.54 -20.81 -10.47
C LEU A 350 -10.75 -21.75 -10.45
N ARG A 351 -11.91 -21.30 -9.94
CA ARG A 351 -13.18 -22.06 -10.00
C ARG A 351 -13.63 -22.30 -11.44
N LEU A 352 -13.50 -21.31 -12.34
CA LEU A 352 -13.80 -21.44 -13.78
C LEU A 352 -13.06 -22.61 -14.41
N ASN A 353 -11.76 -22.74 -14.11
CA ASN A 353 -10.94 -23.82 -14.65
C ASN A 353 -11.39 -25.20 -14.14
N GLU A 354 -11.80 -25.29 -12.87
CA GLU A 354 -12.35 -26.53 -12.30
C GLU A 354 -13.70 -26.93 -12.93
N LEU A 355 -14.59 -25.95 -13.16
CA LEU A 355 -15.87 -26.20 -13.84
C LEU A 355 -15.66 -26.63 -15.30
N ALA A 356 -14.77 -25.96 -16.03
CA ALA A 356 -14.43 -26.34 -17.41
C ALA A 356 -13.87 -27.77 -17.47
N ALA A 357 -12.97 -28.13 -16.55
CA ALA A 357 -12.44 -29.49 -16.45
C ALA A 357 -13.53 -30.53 -16.12
N ALA A 358 -14.51 -30.18 -15.28
CA ALA A 358 -15.61 -31.07 -14.92
C ALA A 358 -16.64 -31.26 -16.05
N LEU A 359 -16.90 -30.21 -16.85
CA LEU A 359 -17.72 -30.29 -18.07
C LEU A 359 -17.09 -31.23 -19.10
N ILE A 360 -15.78 -31.11 -19.35
CA ILE A 360 -15.03 -32.00 -20.25
C ILE A 360 -15.09 -33.46 -19.76
N ALA A 361 -15.10 -33.68 -18.44
CA ALA A 361 -15.21 -35.00 -17.83
C ALA A 361 -16.64 -35.57 -17.82
N GLY A 362 -17.63 -34.87 -18.38
CA GLY A 362 -19.01 -35.36 -18.51
C GLY A 362 -19.82 -35.37 -17.20
N LYS A 363 -19.37 -34.70 -16.14
CA LYS A 363 -20.11 -34.62 -14.88
C LYS A 363 -21.22 -33.56 -14.95
N GLN A 364 -22.37 -33.86 -14.35
CA GLN A 364 -23.38 -32.84 -14.04
C GLN A 364 -22.87 -31.98 -12.89
N LEU A 365 -22.69 -30.68 -13.13
CA LEU A 365 -22.53 -29.70 -12.06
C LEU A 365 -23.64 -28.66 -12.15
N HIS A 366 -24.26 -28.39 -11.01
CA HIS A 366 -24.99 -27.15 -10.78
C HIS A 366 -23.95 -26.05 -10.55
N VAL A 367 -23.94 -25.05 -11.43
CA VAL A 367 -23.09 -23.86 -11.29
C VAL A 367 -23.86 -22.86 -10.43
N GLN A 368 -23.53 -22.78 -9.14
CA GLN A 368 -23.89 -21.62 -8.33
C GLN A 368 -22.83 -20.56 -8.55
N ILE A 369 -23.20 -19.46 -9.19
CA ILE A 369 -22.35 -18.28 -9.32
C ILE A 369 -22.57 -17.45 -8.06
N ASP A 370 -21.52 -17.25 -7.26
CA ASP A 370 -21.53 -16.34 -6.10
C ASP A 370 -21.75 -14.90 -6.61
N ASP A 371 -22.72 -14.17 -6.03
CA ASP A 371 -22.98 -12.74 -6.33
C ASP A 371 -21.77 -11.83 -6.04
N ASP A 372 -20.78 -12.33 -5.30
CA ASP A 372 -19.54 -11.63 -4.99
C ASP A 372 -18.49 -11.70 -6.11
N THR A 373 -18.81 -12.24 -7.27
CA THR A 373 -17.88 -12.35 -8.41
C THR A 373 -17.89 -11.07 -9.26
N ALA A 374 -16.75 -10.64 -9.81
CA ALA A 374 -16.72 -9.49 -10.73
C ALA A 374 -17.61 -9.75 -11.97
N GLU A 375 -18.36 -8.74 -12.43
CA GLU A 375 -19.35 -8.88 -13.51
C GLU A 375 -18.78 -9.50 -14.79
N GLU A 376 -17.57 -9.13 -15.20
CA GLU A 376 -16.93 -9.70 -16.40
C GLU A 376 -16.67 -11.21 -16.23
N VAL A 377 -16.32 -11.64 -15.02
CA VAL A 377 -16.08 -13.04 -14.69
C VAL A 377 -17.41 -13.81 -14.61
N GLN A 378 -18.47 -13.18 -14.10
CA GLN A 378 -19.84 -13.73 -14.09
C GLN A 378 -20.33 -14.06 -15.51
N SER A 379 -20.12 -13.14 -16.45
CA SER A 379 -20.49 -13.30 -17.87
C SER A 379 -19.77 -14.47 -18.55
N LEU A 380 -18.52 -14.72 -18.17
CA LEU A 380 -17.78 -15.90 -18.63
C LEU A 380 -18.39 -17.20 -18.09
N PHE A 381 -18.81 -17.24 -16.83
CA PHE A 381 -19.48 -18.42 -16.24
C PHE A 381 -20.79 -18.75 -16.96
N SER A 382 -21.64 -17.74 -17.23
CA SER A 382 -22.91 -17.96 -17.93
C SER A 382 -22.70 -18.44 -19.38
N SER A 383 -21.72 -17.88 -20.08
CA SER A 383 -21.38 -18.28 -21.46
C SER A 383 -20.87 -19.72 -21.55
N LEU A 384 -20.09 -20.16 -20.56
CA LEU A 384 -19.64 -21.56 -20.45
C LEU A 384 -20.80 -22.52 -20.14
N GLY A 385 -21.74 -22.10 -19.29
CA GLY A 385 -22.94 -22.87 -18.99
C GLY A 385 -23.79 -23.14 -20.24
N THR A 386 -24.11 -22.09 -20.99
CA THR A 386 -24.92 -22.20 -22.22
C THR A 386 -24.25 -23.02 -23.31
N LEU A 387 -22.92 -22.91 -23.46
CA LEU A 387 -22.16 -23.75 -24.40
C LEU A 387 -22.23 -25.24 -24.01
N GLY A 388 -22.15 -25.55 -22.72
CA GLY A 388 -22.27 -26.91 -22.21
C GLY A 388 -23.64 -27.54 -22.47
N GLU A 389 -24.72 -26.75 -22.42
CA GLU A 389 -26.07 -27.21 -22.76
C GLU A 389 -26.23 -27.47 -24.25
N LYS A 390 -25.74 -26.55 -25.11
CA LYS A 390 -25.84 -26.68 -26.57
C LYS A 390 -25.15 -27.93 -27.11
N LEU A 391 -23.96 -28.23 -26.61
CA LEU A 391 -23.21 -29.45 -26.98
C LEU A 391 -23.96 -30.74 -26.62
N ARG A 392 -24.73 -30.74 -25.53
CA ARG A 392 -25.53 -31.90 -25.12
C ARG A 392 -26.74 -32.11 -26.03
N GLU A 393 -27.40 -31.03 -26.42
CA GLU A 393 -28.57 -31.11 -27.29
C GLU A 393 -28.20 -31.59 -28.70
N ASP A 394 -27.09 -31.09 -29.25
CA ASP A 394 -26.58 -31.54 -30.56
C ASP A 394 -26.28 -33.06 -30.56
N ALA A 395 -25.68 -33.58 -29.47
CA ALA A 395 -25.41 -35.00 -29.32
C ALA A 395 -26.70 -35.85 -29.20
N ARG A 396 -27.76 -35.31 -28.59
CA ARG A 396 -29.07 -35.98 -28.46
C ARG A 396 -29.79 -36.06 -29.78
N ILE A 397 -29.86 -34.93 -30.50
CA ILE A 397 -30.49 -34.81 -31.81
C ILE A 397 -29.82 -35.73 -32.83
N SER A 398 -28.48 -35.77 -32.86
CA SER A 398 -27.72 -36.63 -33.76
C SER A 398 -28.07 -38.12 -33.59
N ARG A 399 -28.23 -38.59 -32.35
CA ARG A 399 -28.64 -39.99 -32.07
C ARG A 399 -30.07 -40.30 -32.53
N GLN A 400 -30.97 -39.32 -32.44
CA GLN A 400 -32.37 -39.51 -32.84
C GLN A 400 -32.52 -39.66 -34.36
N TYR A 401 -31.80 -38.84 -35.14
CA TYR A 401 -31.77 -38.97 -36.60
C TYR A 401 -31.19 -40.30 -37.07
N GLN A 402 -30.18 -40.81 -36.37
CA GLN A 402 -29.58 -42.09 -36.73
C GLN A 402 -30.57 -43.26 -36.60
N ARG A 403 -31.41 -43.28 -35.55
CA ARG A 403 -32.44 -44.33 -35.38
C ARG A 403 -33.52 -44.29 -36.46
N GLN A 404 -34.02 -43.11 -36.79
CA GLN A 404 -35.07 -42.95 -37.80
C GLN A 404 -34.63 -43.39 -39.21
N SER A 405 -33.33 -43.40 -39.49
CA SER A 405 -32.80 -43.84 -40.79
C SER A 405 -32.62 -45.36 -40.91
N GLU A 406 -32.62 -46.12 -39.80
CA GLU A 406 -32.26 -47.55 -39.78
C GLU A 406 -33.46 -48.51 -39.74
N GLU A 407 -34.66 -48.03 -39.41
CA GLU A 407 -35.86 -48.86 -39.21
C GLU A 407 -36.82 -48.80 -40.42
N ASP A 408 -37.61 -49.87 -40.62
CA ASP A 408 -38.76 -49.90 -41.54
C ASP A 408 -39.95 -49.20 -40.86
N PRO A 409 -40.60 -48.21 -41.52
CA PRO A 409 -41.60 -47.37 -40.88
C PRO A 409 -42.91 -48.10 -40.52
N LEU A 410 -43.20 -49.26 -41.12
CA LEU A 410 -44.39 -50.05 -40.79
C LEU A 410 -44.11 -51.06 -39.68
N THR A 411 -42.99 -51.78 -39.78
CA THR A 411 -42.72 -52.95 -38.93
C THR A 411 -41.75 -52.69 -37.77
N HIS A 412 -41.03 -51.56 -37.78
CA HIS A 412 -39.95 -51.21 -36.84
C HIS A 412 -38.79 -52.22 -36.77
N LEU A 413 -38.72 -53.16 -37.71
CA LEU A 413 -37.54 -53.99 -37.93
C LEU A 413 -36.49 -53.20 -38.72
N PHE A 414 -35.27 -53.73 -38.84
CA PHE A 414 -34.29 -53.09 -39.72
C PHE A 414 -34.82 -53.02 -41.15
N ASN A 415 -34.73 -51.84 -41.77
CA ASN A 415 -34.98 -51.72 -43.20
C ASN A 415 -33.86 -52.43 -43.98
N ARG A 416 -34.07 -52.67 -45.28
CA ARG A 416 -33.09 -53.36 -46.13
C ARG A 416 -31.66 -52.81 -46.03
N ARG A 417 -31.49 -51.49 -45.92
CA ARG A 417 -30.16 -50.86 -45.83
C ARG A 417 -29.49 -51.19 -44.49
N ALA A 418 -30.21 -51.04 -43.38
CA ALA A 418 -29.68 -51.34 -42.05
C ALA A 418 -29.47 -52.84 -41.82
N PHE A 419 -30.38 -53.68 -42.35
CA PHE A 419 -30.21 -55.13 -42.34
C PHE A 419 -28.92 -55.52 -43.03
N ASN A 420 -28.66 -55.03 -44.25
CA ASN A 420 -27.45 -55.36 -44.99
C ASN A 420 -26.18 -54.98 -44.22
N ALA A 421 -26.12 -53.74 -43.71
CA ALA A 421 -24.94 -53.26 -42.98
C ALA A 421 -24.66 -54.09 -41.71
N ARG A 422 -25.71 -54.45 -40.96
CA ARG A 422 -25.57 -55.28 -39.75
C ARG A 422 -25.30 -56.74 -40.08
N ALA A 423 -25.90 -57.25 -41.15
CA ALA A 423 -25.69 -58.61 -41.63
C ALA A 423 -24.26 -58.82 -42.13
N ASP A 424 -23.68 -57.87 -42.88
CA ASP A 424 -22.26 -57.89 -43.26
C ASP A 424 -21.35 -57.88 -42.03
N ALA A 425 -21.68 -57.05 -41.02
CA ALA A 425 -20.93 -57.03 -39.75
C ALA A 425 -21.03 -58.36 -38.99
N LEU A 426 -22.19 -59.02 -38.97
CA LEU A 426 -22.37 -60.33 -38.32
C LEU A 426 -21.69 -61.46 -39.12
N LEU A 427 -21.75 -61.42 -40.46
CA LEU A 427 -21.05 -62.36 -41.34
C LEU A 427 -19.54 -62.25 -41.20
N SER A 428 -18.99 -61.05 -40.99
CA SER A 428 -17.55 -60.87 -40.75
C SER A 428 -17.07 -61.57 -39.46
N GLN A 429 -17.97 -61.77 -38.50
CA GLN A 429 -17.70 -62.45 -37.21
C GLN A 429 -17.96 -63.96 -37.27
N SER A 430 -18.64 -64.45 -38.31
CA SER A 430 -18.94 -65.87 -38.48
C SER A 430 -17.68 -66.69 -38.81
N SER A 431 -17.71 -67.98 -38.47
CA SER A 431 -16.62 -68.92 -38.77
C SER A 431 -17.16 -70.30 -39.12
N LYS A 432 -16.29 -71.22 -39.55
CA LYS A 432 -16.71 -72.61 -39.81
C LYS A 432 -17.27 -73.30 -38.55
N ALA A 433 -16.77 -72.95 -37.36
CA ALA A 433 -17.22 -73.51 -36.08
C ALA A 433 -18.52 -72.85 -35.56
N LEU A 434 -18.76 -71.60 -35.95
CA LEU A 434 -19.97 -70.85 -35.62
C LEU A 434 -20.47 -70.11 -36.88
N PRO A 435 -21.11 -70.84 -37.81
CA PRO A 435 -21.56 -70.29 -39.08
C PRO A 435 -22.77 -69.38 -38.90
N ALA A 436 -22.95 -68.47 -39.85
CA ALA A 436 -24.15 -67.66 -39.98
C ALA A 436 -25.22 -68.42 -40.75
N TRP A 437 -26.46 -68.29 -40.28
CA TRP A 437 -27.63 -68.88 -40.89
C TRP A 437 -28.61 -67.77 -41.24
N LEU A 438 -28.95 -67.71 -42.53
CA LEU A 438 -29.94 -66.79 -43.05
C LEU A 438 -31.24 -67.54 -43.29
N VAL A 439 -32.31 -67.08 -42.64
CA VAL A 439 -33.67 -67.52 -42.88
C VAL A 439 -34.38 -66.41 -43.63
N MET A 440 -34.69 -66.63 -44.90
CA MET A 440 -35.59 -65.80 -45.68
C MET A 440 -36.99 -66.38 -45.62
N LEU A 441 -37.99 -65.52 -45.38
CA LEU A 441 -39.38 -65.94 -45.28
C LEU A 441 -40.30 -64.97 -46.01
N ASP A 442 -41.38 -65.53 -46.54
CA ASP A 442 -42.38 -64.82 -47.33
C ASP A 442 -43.77 -65.39 -47.03
N VAL A 443 -44.75 -64.50 -46.87
CA VAL A 443 -46.12 -64.86 -46.49
C VAL A 443 -46.84 -65.54 -47.64
N ASP A 444 -47.31 -66.77 -47.41
CA ASP A 444 -47.96 -67.55 -48.45
C ASP A 444 -49.28 -66.89 -48.90
N ARG A 445 -49.40 -66.67 -50.21
CA ARG A 445 -50.59 -66.07 -50.84
C ARG A 445 -50.91 -64.66 -50.31
N PHE A 446 -49.91 -63.87 -49.92
CA PHE A 446 -50.10 -62.51 -49.41
C PHE A 446 -50.91 -61.61 -50.36
N LYS A 447 -50.66 -61.70 -51.67
CA LYS A 447 -51.48 -61.01 -52.68
C LYS A 447 -52.97 -61.36 -52.56
N SER A 448 -53.33 -62.61 -52.33
CA SER A 448 -54.72 -63.01 -52.11
C SER A 448 -55.30 -62.47 -50.80
N ILE A 449 -54.48 -62.25 -49.77
CA ILE A 449 -54.92 -61.59 -48.54
C ILE A 449 -55.27 -60.13 -48.84
N ASN A 450 -54.40 -59.42 -49.57
CA ASN A 450 -54.66 -58.05 -50.01
C ASN A 450 -55.87 -57.95 -50.94
N ASP A 451 -56.00 -58.86 -51.90
CA ASP A 451 -57.10 -58.85 -52.87
C ASP A 451 -58.46 -59.14 -52.19
N ASN A 452 -58.47 -59.97 -51.13
CA ASN A 452 -59.71 -60.34 -50.42
C ASN A 452 -60.10 -59.35 -49.31
N TRP A 453 -59.13 -58.70 -48.65
CA TRP A 453 -59.37 -57.91 -47.42
C TRP A 453 -58.78 -56.49 -47.43
N GLY A 454 -58.14 -56.10 -48.53
CA GLY A 454 -57.52 -54.79 -48.70
C GLY A 454 -56.12 -54.66 -48.08
N HIS A 455 -55.36 -53.67 -48.54
CA HIS A 455 -54.01 -53.38 -48.07
C HIS A 455 -53.86 -53.16 -46.55
N PRO A 456 -54.80 -52.50 -45.83
CA PRO A 456 -54.67 -52.34 -44.38
C PRO A 456 -54.59 -53.68 -43.63
N MET A 457 -55.33 -54.69 -44.08
CA MET A 457 -55.26 -56.04 -43.51
C MET A 457 -53.90 -56.70 -43.83
N GLY A 458 -53.37 -56.47 -45.03
CA GLY A 458 -52.00 -56.86 -45.37
C GLY A 458 -50.95 -56.22 -44.46
N ASP A 459 -51.10 -54.94 -44.13
CA ASP A 459 -50.19 -54.26 -43.21
C ASP A 459 -50.27 -54.85 -41.79
N GLU A 460 -51.46 -55.18 -41.30
CA GLU A 460 -51.64 -55.86 -40.01
C GLU A 460 -50.97 -57.24 -39.98
N VAL A 461 -51.07 -58.01 -41.08
CA VAL A 461 -50.36 -59.29 -41.26
C VAL A 461 -48.85 -59.09 -41.10
N LEU A 462 -48.30 -58.07 -41.77
CA LEU A 462 -46.86 -57.77 -41.77
C LEU A 462 -46.39 -57.30 -40.38
N VAL A 463 -47.17 -56.48 -39.69
CA VAL A 463 -46.87 -56.03 -38.32
C VAL A 463 -46.92 -57.19 -37.33
N ALA A 464 -47.92 -58.07 -37.43
CA ALA A 464 -48.02 -59.26 -36.58
C ALA A 464 -46.86 -60.23 -36.81
N LEU A 465 -46.46 -60.42 -38.07
CA LEU A 465 -45.29 -61.21 -38.44
C LEU A 465 -44.01 -60.59 -37.88
N ALA A 466 -43.81 -59.28 -38.06
CA ALA A 466 -42.64 -58.57 -37.54
C ALA A 466 -42.49 -58.66 -36.02
N LYS A 467 -43.59 -58.48 -35.27
CA LYS A 467 -43.61 -58.66 -33.81
C LYS A 467 -43.26 -60.10 -33.41
N THR A 468 -43.73 -61.08 -34.18
CA THR A 468 -43.42 -62.50 -33.94
C THR A 468 -41.94 -62.78 -34.14
N LEU A 469 -41.34 -62.28 -35.23
CA LEU A 469 -39.91 -62.42 -35.49
C LEU A 469 -39.07 -61.72 -34.42
N SER A 470 -39.37 -60.46 -34.10
CA SER A 470 -38.66 -59.70 -33.07
C SER A 470 -38.72 -60.37 -31.69
N LYS A 471 -39.87 -60.93 -31.31
CA LYS A 471 -40.05 -61.64 -30.03
C LYS A 471 -39.24 -62.94 -29.96
N LEU A 472 -39.05 -63.62 -31.09
CA LEU A 472 -38.35 -64.90 -31.15
C LEU A 472 -36.83 -64.75 -31.30
N SER A 473 -36.37 -63.60 -31.80
CA SER A 473 -34.95 -63.28 -32.02
C SER A 473 -34.26 -62.74 -30.77
N ARG A 474 -32.95 -63.00 -30.67
CA ARG A 474 -32.07 -62.51 -29.60
C ARG A 474 -31.55 -61.09 -29.93
N PRO A 475 -31.06 -60.31 -28.94
CA PRO A 475 -30.52 -58.97 -29.18
C PRO A 475 -29.39 -58.90 -30.22
N GLU A 476 -28.63 -59.98 -30.37
CA GLU A 476 -27.54 -60.13 -31.33
C GLU A 476 -27.99 -60.58 -32.74
N ASP A 477 -29.22 -61.05 -32.90
CA ASP A 477 -29.77 -61.47 -34.19
C ASP A 477 -30.14 -60.24 -35.04
N VAL A 478 -29.92 -60.34 -36.35
CA VAL A 478 -30.30 -59.27 -37.29
C VAL A 478 -31.63 -59.65 -37.93
N VAL A 479 -32.67 -58.89 -37.62
CA VAL A 479 -34.04 -59.09 -38.15
C VAL A 479 -34.42 -57.89 -39.00
N GLY A 480 -34.82 -58.12 -40.25
CA GLY A 480 -35.19 -57.05 -41.16
C GLY A 480 -36.30 -57.41 -42.13
N ARG A 481 -36.98 -56.36 -42.62
CA ARG A 481 -37.93 -56.44 -43.72
C ARG A 481 -37.22 -55.99 -45.00
N LEU A 482 -37.10 -56.90 -45.96
CA LEU A 482 -36.29 -56.71 -47.17
C LEU A 482 -37.12 -56.24 -48.38
N GLY A 483 -38.41 -56.53 -48.38
CA GLY A 483 -39.34 -56.22 -49.47
C GLY A 483 -40.78 -56.06 -48.98
N GLY A 484 -41.74 -56.16 -49.90
CA GLY A 484 -43.17 -55.98 -49.61
C GLY A 484 -43.68 -56.96 -48.56
N GLU A 485 -43.44 -58.25 -48.77
CA GLU A 485 -43.86 -59.35 -47.89
C GLU A 485 -42.69 -60.25 -47.44
N GLU A 486 -41.46 -59.81 -47.69
CA GLU A 486 -40.23 -60.57 -47.49
C GLU A 486 -39.49 -60.12 -46.23
N PHE A 487 -39.19 -61.07 -45.34
CA PHE A 487 -38.43 -60.85 -44.13
C PHE A 487 -37.19 -61.74 -44.10
N ALA A 488 -36.18 -61.30 -43.36
CA ALA A 488 -34.98 -62.06 -43.12
C ALA A 488 -34.56 -62.02 -41.66
N VAL A 489 -34.05 -63.16 -41.20
CA VAL A 489 -33.41 -63.30 -39.90
C VAL A 489 -32.02 -63.89 -40.14
N LEU A 490 -30.99 -63.19 -39.69
CA LEU A 490 -29.61 -63.66 -39.72
C LEU A 490 -29.10 -63.82 -38.28
N PHE A 491 -28.56 -65.00 -37.97
CA PHE A 491 -28.06 -65.35 -36.65
C PHE A 491 -26.89 -66.32 -36.75
N LEU A 492 -26.13 -66.46 -35.66
CA LEU A 492 -25.01 -67.39 -35.55
C LEU A 492 -25.43 -68.64 -34.78
N ALA A 493 -25.22 -69.83 -35.35
CA ALA A 493 -25.56 -71.09 -34.69
C ALA A 493 -24.61 -72.22 -35.11
N ALA A 494 -24.19 -73.04 -34.16
CA ALA A 494 -23.19 -74.09 -34.38
C ALA A 494 -23.79 -75.36 -35.02
N SER A 495 -25.05 -75.68 -34.68
CA SER A 495 -25.73 -76.91 -35.11
C SER A 495 -26.87 -76.63 -36.09
N SER A 496 -27.00 -77.47 -37.12
CA SER A 496 -28.17 -77.48 -38.01
C SER A 496 -29.45 -77.81 -37.26
N ASP A 497 -29.39 -78.61 -36.19
CA ASP A 497 -30.56 -78.96 -35.36
C ASP A 497 -31.09 -77.75 -34.59
N GLU A 498 -30.19 -76.88 -34.12
CA GLU A 498 -30.56 -75.61 -33.45
C GLU A 498 -31.29 -74.70 -34.42
N VAL A 499 -30.78 -74.59 -35.66
CA VAL A 499 -31.37 -73.77 -36.73
C VAL A 499 -32.71 -74.34 -37.16
N ALA A 500 -32.82 -75.66 -37.31
CA ALA A 500 -34.06 -76.35 -37.65
C ALA A 500 -35.12 -76.13 -36.58
N SER A 501 -34.76 -76.29 -35.30
CA SER A 501 -35.64 -76.04 -34.15
C SER A 501 -36.10 -74.57 -34.10
N TYR A 502 -35.18 -73.62 -34.29
CA TYR A 502 -35.49 -72.20 -34.29
C TYR A 502 -36.42 -71.81 -35.46
N THR A 503 -36.12 -72.27 -36.67
CA THR A 503 -36.92 -71.99 -37.86
C THR A 503 -38.30 -72.65 -37.78
N ALA A 504 -38.37 -73.90 -37.28
CA ALA A 504 -39.64 -74.58 -37.02
C ALA A 504 -40.48 -73.86 -35.96
N ARG A 505 -39.86 -73.31 -34.92
CA ARG A 505 -40.56 -72.49 -33.92
C ARG A 505 -41.14 -71.23 -34.54
N ILE A 506 -40.38 -70.52 -35.39
CA ILE A 506 -40.90 -69.36 -36.13
C ILE A 506 -42.11 -69.77 -36.99
N GLN A 507 -41.99 -70.86 -37.76
CA GLN A 507 -43.09 -71.38 -38.57
C GLN A 507 -44.34 -71.70 -37.74
N GLN A 508 -44.17 -72.41 -36.61
CA GLN A 508 -45.27 -72.79 -35.73
C GLN A 508 -45.96 -71.57 -35.11
N GLU A 509 -45.21 -70.57 -34.65
CA GLU A 509 -45.79 -69.35 -34.09
C GLU A 509 -46.54 -68.55 -35.17
N ILE A 510 -46.02 -68.51 -36.41
CA ILE A 510 -46.74 -67.90 -37.54
C ILE A 510 -48.06 -68.62 -37.83
N ARG A 511 -48.08 -69.97 -37.82
CA ARG A 511 -49.33 -70.75 -37.98
C ARG A 511 -50.35 -70.53 -36.87
N LYS A 512 -49.90 -70.10 -35.68
CA LYS A 512 -50.78 -69.77 -34.54
C LYS A 512 -51.36 -68.36 -34.64
N LEU A 513 -50.78 -67.49 -35.46
CA LEU A 513 -51.30 -66.13 -35.67
C LEU A 513 -52.73 -66.23 -36.20
N THR A 514 -53.66 -65.74 -35.40
CA THR A 514 -55.07 -65.62 -35.75
C THR A 514 -55.34 -64.15 -35.97
N LEU A 515 -55.69 -63.79 -37.20
CA LEU A 515 -55.99 -62.43 -37.61
C LEU A 515 -57.50 -62.28 -37.78
N HIS A 516 -58.01 -61.12 -37.39
CA HIS A 516 -59.43 -60.81 -37.36
C HIS A 516 -59.72 -59.74 -38.41
N THR A 517 -60.66 -60.01 -39.32
CA THR A 517 -61.10 -58.99 -40.29
C THR A 517 -62.13 -58.06 -39.64
N THR A 518 -62.39 -56.93 -40.28
CA THR A 518 -63.43 -55.97 -39.86
C THR A 518 -64.86 -56.52 -39.88
N GLY A 519 -65.08 -57.73 -40.40
CA GLY A 519 -66.37 -58.44 -40.42
C GLY A 519 -66.41 -59.69 -39.54
N ASP A 520 -65.59 -59.77 -38.47
CA ASP A 520 -65.50 -60.89 -37.52
C ASP A 520 -65.07 -62.24 -38.12
N ILE A 521 -64.47 -62.24 -39.30
CA ILE A 521 -63.92 -63.45 -39.91
C ILE A 521 -62.49 -63.64 -39.42
N THR A 522 -62.22 -64.81 -38.82
CA THR A 522 -60.86 -65.20 -38.43
C THR A 522 -60.19 -65.99 -39.52
N PHE A 523 -58.95 -65.62 -39.88
CA PHE A 523 -58.12 -66.43 -40.76
C PHE A 523 -56.72 -66.59 -40.18
N LYS A 524 -56.02 -67.62 -40.68
CA LYS A 524 -54.64 -67.93 -40.33
C LYS A 524 -53.76 -67.75 -41.55
N ILE A 525 -52.52 -67.39 -41.31
CA ILE A 525 -51.50 -67.26 -42.35
C ILE A 525 -50.48 -68.38 -42.23
N THR A 526 -49.85 -68.70 -43.35
CA THR A 526 -48.67 -69.54 -43.40
C THR A 526 -47.55 -68.76 -44.08
N ALA A 527 -46.31 -69.18 -43.86
CA ALA A 527 -45.16 -68.62 -44.55
C ALA A 527 -44.29 -69.76 -45.07
N SER A 528 -43.63 -69.50 -46.19
CA SER A 528 -42.59 -70.37 -46.73
C SER A 528 -41.23 -69.86 -46.27
N PHE A 529 -40.28 -70.78 -46.05
CA PHE A 529 -38.95 -70.45 -45.51
C PHE A 529 -37.84 -71.06 -46.36
N GLY A 530 -36.86 -70.24 -46.72
CA GLY A 530 -35.60 -70.65 -47.31
C GLY A 530 -34.45 -70.43 -46.35
N VAL A 531 -33.70 -71.49 -46.05
CA VAL A 531 -32.57 -71.44 -45.12
C VAL A 531 -31.27 -71.64 -45.89
N ALA A 532 -30.29 -70.78 -45.63
CA ALA A 532 -28.94 -70.96 -46.15
C ALA A 532 -27.88 -70.76 -45.07
N LYS A 533 -26.80 -71.53 -45.21
CA LYS A 533 -25.61 -71.50 -44.36
C LYS A 533 -24.47 -70.79 -45.06
N GLY A 534 -23.76 -69.92 -44.34
CA GLY A 534 -22.56 -69.25 -44.82
C GLY A 534 -21.62 -68.85 -43.68
N TRP A 535 -20.36 -68.59 -44.02
CA TRP A 535 -19.41 -67.96 -43.11
C TRP A 535 -18.43 -67.13 -43.92
N GLN A 536 -18.12 -65.91 -43.46
CA GLN A 536 -17.18 -64.99 -44.11
C GLN A 536 -17.38 -64.84 -45.64
N CYS A 537 -18.63 -64.98 -46.10
CA CYS A 537 -19.00 -64.84 -47.50
C CYS A 537 -19.80 -63.54 -47.71
N PRO A 538 -19.84 -63.01 -48.94
CA PRO A 538 -20.69 -61.86 -49.24
C PRO A 538 -22.15 -62.14 -48.91
N LEU A 539 -22.83 -61.21 -48.22
CA LEU A 539 -24.25 -61.35 -47.87
C LEU A 539 -25.12 -61.71 -49.08
N GLN A 540 -24.85 -61.10 -50.23
CA GLN A 540 -25.62 -61.33 -51.46
C GLN A 540 -25.56 -62.79 -51.94
N GLU A 541 -24.43 -63.47 -51.72
CA GLU A 541 -24.29 -64.90 -52.03
C GLU A 541 -25.16 -65.75 -51.10
N LEU A 542 -25.17 -65.43 -49.81
CA LEU A 542 -25.98 -66.13 -48.81
C LEU A 542 -27.49 -65.90 -49.05
N MET A 543 -27.88 -64.66 -49.38
CA MET A 543 -29.25 -64.32 -49.76
C MET A 543 -29.71 -65.07 -51.01
N SER A 544 -28.88 -65.13 -52.06
CA SER A 544 -29.24 -65.85 -53.29
C SER A 544 -29.49 -67.34 -53.04
N ARG A 545 -28.73 -67.96 -52.13
CA ARG A 545 -28.96 -69.37 -51.74
C ARG A 545 -30.25 -69.52 -50.95
N ALA A 546 -30.50 -68.65 -49.96
CA ALA A 546 -31.71 -68.70 -49.15
C ALA A 546 -32.98 -68.45 -49.99
N ASP A 547 -32.92 -67.51 -50.94
CA ASP A 547 -34.01 -67.21 -51.88
C ASP A 547 -34.35 -68.41 -52.78
N ARG A 548 -33.34 -69.13 -53.28
CA ARG A 548 -33.57 -70.36 -54.04
C ARG A 548 -34.29 -71.42 -53.22
N GLU A 549 -33.93 -71.58 -51.95
CA GLU A 549 -34.62 -72.52 -51.06
C GLU A 549 -36.03 -72.04 -50.71
N LEU A 550 -36.25 -70.73 -50.57
CA LEU A 550 -37.57 -70.15 -50.38
C LEU A 550 -38.48 -70.42 -51.60
N TYR A 551 -37.92 -70.29 -52.80
CA TYR A 551 -38.60 -70.66 -54.04
C TYR A 551 -38.97 -72.16 -54.09
N ASN A 552 -38.06 -73.04 -53.66
CA ASN A 552 -38.34 -74.48 -53.53
C ASN A 552 -39.48 -74.75 -52.54
N ALA A 553 -39.51 -74.04 -51.41
CA ALA A 553 -40.58 -74.15 -50.41
C ALA A 553 -41.95 -73.76 -51.01
N LYS A 554 -42.00 -72.65 -51.75
CA LYS A 554 -43.23 -72.18 -52.42
C LYS A 554 -43.74 -73.16 -53.47
N ASN A 555 -42.85 -73.78 -54.26
CA ASN A 555 -43.23 -74.70 -55.34
C ASN A 555 -43.57 -76.12 -54.87
N SER A 556 -43.03 -76.54 -53.73
CA SER A 556 -43.28 -77.90 -53.22
C SER A 556 -44.60 -78.02 -52.47
N GLY A 557 -45.39 -76.95 -52.37
CA GLY A 557 -46.71 -76.93 -51.73
C GLY A 557 -46.86 -75.91 -50.59
N ARG A 558 -45.91 -74.97 -50.44
CA ARG A 558 -45.91 -73.89 -49.43
C ARG A 558 -45.89 -74.40 -47.99
N ASP A 559 -45.91 -73.47 -47.03
CA ASP A 559 -45.92 -73.71 -45.59
C ASP A 559 -44.88 -74.74 -45.13
N ARG A 560 -43.63 -74.53 -45.56
CA ARG A 560 -42.51 -75.44 -45.28
C ARG A 560 -41.18 -74.73 -45.25
N ILE A 561 -40.20 -75.46 -44.72
CA ILE A 561 -38.81 -75.03 -44.63
C ILE A 561 -37.98 -75.85 -45.60
N CYS A 562 -37.20 -75.19 -46.46
CA CYS A 562 -36.24 -75.79 -47.38
C CYS A 562 -34.83 -75.30 -47.08
N GLY A 563 -33.80 -76.10 -47.44
CA GLY A 563 -32.39 -75.77 -47.21
C GLY A 563 -31.76 -76.26 -45.89
N LEU A 564 -32.44 -77.15 -45.16
CA LEU A 564 -31.98 -77.74 -43.88
C LEU A 564 -31.46 -79.18 -43.99
N SER A 565 -30.91 -79.56 -45.16
CA SER A 565 -30.35 -80.91 -45.42
C SER A 565 -28.86 -81.01 -45.16
#